data_AF-A0A0P7D2S4-F1
#
_entry.id   AF-A0A0P7D2S4-F1
#
_cell.length_a   1.000
_cell.length_b   1.000
_cell.length_c   1.000
_cell.angle_alpha   90.00
_cell.angle_beta   90.00
_cell.angle_gamma   90.00
#
_symmetry.space_group_name_H-M   'P 1'
#
loop_
_entity.id
_entity.type
_entity.pdbx_description
1 polymer ?
#
loop_
_entity_poly.entity_id
_entity_poly.type
_entity_poly.pdbx_seq_one_letter_code
_entity_poly.pdbx_strand_id
1 'polypeptide(L)'
;MTNFKQLLFRAGFMSFGRLDRRAAMEFLSINTERTLERWIANDNPCPRAVKLLQQRIDGAVSNHKSWDGFYICRDGYLWTPHGKRYDSNFINKIEFLQRSVRYNESHVDALQAQIEHLYDLVEASETLKIIGNDLIKMSDQLALKDIVLKYGDKKTA
;
A
#
# COMPACT_ATOMS: atom_id res chain seq x y z
N MET A 1 22.82 -14.96 30.27
CA MET A 1 22.02 -16.09 29.75
C MET A 1 20.56 -15.67 29.76
N THR A 2 19.83 -15.87 28.67
CA THR A 2 18.40 -15.53 28.59
C THR A 2 17.59 -16.58 29.33
N ASN A 3 16.91 -16.19 30.41
CA ASN A 3 16.08 -17.10 31.22
C ASN A 3 14.87 -17.59 30.40
N PHE A 4 14.42 -18.83 30.60
CA PHE A 4 13.29 -19.44 29.90
C PHE A 4 12.00 -18.59 29.95
N LYS A 5 11.73 -17.92 31.08
CA LYS A 5 10.60 -16.99 31.22
C LYS A 5 10.70 -15.79 30.29
N GLN A 6 11.91 -15.28 30.06
CA GLN A 6 12.15 -14.19 29.09
C GLN A 6 11.95 -14.69 27.65
N LEU A 7 12.32 -15.93 27.34
CA LEU A 7 12.05 -16.53 26.03
C LEU A 7 10.55 -16.66 25.77
N LEU A 8 9.78 -17.14 26.75
CA LEU A 8 8.32 -17.23 26.64
C LEU A 8 7.66 -15.86 26.45
N PHE A 9 8.16 -14.84 27.15
CA PHE A 9 7.69 -13.46 26.98
C PHE A 9 7.99 -12.93 25.58
N ARG A 10 9.24 -13.05 25.11
CA ARG A 10 9.65 -12.58 23.78
C ARG A 10 8.94 -13.34 22.65
N ALA A 11 8.65 -14.62 22.83
CA ALA A 11 7.89 -15.43 21.89
C ALA A 11 6.38 -15.10 21.87
N GLY A 12 5.92 -14.19 22.74
CA GLY A 12 4.54 -13.70 22.78
C GLY A 12 3.57 -14.56 23.58
N PHE A 13 4.05 -15.49 24.41
CA PHE A 13 3.18 -16.32 25.25
C PHE A 13 2.85 -15.69 26.61
N MET A 14 3.47 -14.56 26.94
CA MET A 14 3.21 -13.88 28.20
C MET A 14 2.76 -12.44 27.96
N SER A 15 1.66 -12.04 28.61
CA SER A 15 1.16 -10.67 28.64
C SER A 15 0.92 -10.25 30.08
N PHE A 16 1.45 -9.09 30.49
CA PHE A 16 1.28 -8.53 31.84
C PHE A 16 1.56 -9.53 32.99
N GLY A 17 2.57 -10.40 32.80
CA GLY A 17 2.95 -11.43 33.77
C GLY A 17 2.08 -12.69 33.80
N ARG A 18 1.00 -12.76 33.01
CA ARG A 18 0.19 -13.97 32.80
C ARG A 18 0.72 -14.76 31.62
N LEU A 19 0.92 -16.06 31.82
CA LEU A 19 1.36 -16.99 30.80
C LEU A 19 0.14 -17.67 30.16
N ASP A 20 0.02 -17.60 28.83
CA ASP A 20 -0.89 -18.43 28.07
C ASP A 20 -0.31 -19.85 27.99
N ARG A 21 -0.63 -20.65 29.00
CA ARG A 21 -0.10 -22.00 29.16
C ARG A 21 -0.53 -22.92 28.04
N ARG A 22 -1.78 -22.80 27.57
CA ARG A 22 -2.33 -23.67 26.54
C ARG A 22 -1.59 -23.45 25.21
N ALA A 23 -1.46 -22.18 24.79
CA ALA A 23 -0.77 -21.84 23.56
C ALA A 23 0.72 -22.20 23.62
N ALA A 24 1.38 -21.97 24.77
CA ALA A 24 2.79 -22.33 24.96
C ALA A 24 3.01 -23.85 24.92
N MET A 25 2.12 -24.63 25.56
CA MET A 25 2.20 -26.09 25.55
C MET A 25 1.96 -26.67 24.16
N GLU A 26 0.97 -26.16 23.42
CA GLU A 26 0.69 -26.58 22.06
C GLU A 26 1.88 -26.32 21.14
N PHE A 27 2.43 -25.11 21.18
CA PHE A 27 3.59 -24.74 20.36
C PHE A 27 4.85 -25.55 20.70
N LEU A 28 5.11 -25.79 21.99
CA LEU A 28 6.25 -26.58 22.43
C LEU A 28 6.02 -28.10 22.33
N SER A 29 4.82 -28.51 21.92
CA SER A 29 4.39 -29.92 21.88
C SER A 29 4.57 -30.63 23.23
N ILE A 30 4.16 -29.99 24.32
CA ILE A 30 4.23 -30.51 25.69
C ILE A 30 2.85 -31.03 26.12
N ASN A 31 2.80 -32.28 26.56
CA ASN A 31 1.53 -32.93 26.95
C ASN A 31 1.09 -32.65 28.40
N THR A 32 1.98 -32.13 29.25
CA THR A 32 1.70 -31.92 30.68
C THR A 32 2.10 -30.53 31.16
N GLU A 33 1.18 -29.86 31.85
CA GLU A 33 1.40 -28.53 32.44
C GLU A 33 2.54 -28.55 33.47
N ARG A 34 2.63 -29.63 34.24
CA ARG A 34 3.72 -29.87 35.21
C ARG A 34 5.11 -29.79 34.57
N THR A 35 5.26 -30.19 33.31
CA THR A 35 6.56 -30.09 32.62
C THR A 35 6.92 -28.63 32.35
N LEU A 36 5.95 -27.84 31.91
CA LEU A 36 6.13 -26.41 31.68
C LEU A 36 6.44 -25.67 32.99
N GLU A 37 5.71 -25.97 34.06
CA GLU A 37 5.96 -25.41 35.40
C GLU A 37 7.36 -25.74 35.91
N ARG A 38 7.78 -27.02 35.79
CA ARG A 38 9.13 -27.45 36.18
C ARG A 38 10.21 -26.71 35.39
N TRP A 39 10.02 -26.51 34.09
CA TRP A 39 10.97 -25.78 33.26
C TRP A 39 11.05 -24.30 33.62
N ILE A 40 9.93 -23.68 33.99
CA ILE A 40 9.89 -22.29 34.46
C ILE A 40 10.55 -22.15 35.83
N ALA A 41 10.30 -23.10 36.75
CA ALA A 41 10.83 -23.05 38.11
C ALA A 41 12.34 -23.30 38.17
N ASN A 42 12.82 -24.29 37.42
CA ASN A 42 14.22 -24.73 37.48
C ASN A 42 15.10 -24.12 36.38
N ASP A 43 14.56 -23.25 35.53
CA ASP A 43 15.21 -22.66 34.34
C ASP A 43 15.96 -23.71 33.50
N ASN A 44 15.38 -24.90 33.35
CA ASN A 44 15.99 -26.04 32.67
C ASN A 44 15.06 -26.63 31.59
N PRO A 45 14.72 -25.83 30.56
CA PRO A 45 13.98 -26.32 29.40
C PRO A 45 14.83 -27.26 28.55
N CYS A 46 14.21 -28.17 27.80
CA CYS A 46 14.96 -28.98 26.86
C CYS A 46 15.56 -28.10 25.74
N PRO A 47 16.75 -28.43 25.20
CA PRO A 47 17.39 -27.63 24.14
C PRO A 47 16.51 -27.43 22.89
N ARG A 48 15.64 -28.40 22.58
CA ARG A 48 14.66 -28.30 21.49
C ARG A 48 13.64 -27.17 21.73
N ALA A 49 13.10 -27.06 22.95
CA ALA A 49 12.13 -26.03 23.30
C ALA A 49 12.75 -24.62 23.18
N VAL A 50 14.00 -24.46 23.63
CA VAL A 50 14.75 -23.20 23.48
C VAL A 50 14.89 -22.83 22.00
N LYS A 51 15.29 -23.78 21.14
CA LYS A 51 15.41 -23.54 19.69
C LYS A 51 14.08 -23.15 19.05
N LEU A 52 12.97 -23.80 19.40
CA LEU A 52 11.64 -23.47 18.87
C LEU A 52 11.20 -22.06 19.29
N LEU A 53 11.42 -21.68 20.55
CA LEU A 53 11.11 -20.32 21.01
C LEU A 53 11.97 -19.28 20.29
N GLN A 54 13.25 -19.56 20.10
CA GLN A 54 14.14 -18.67 19.36
C GLN A 54 13.70 -18.50 17.90
N GLN A 55 13.35 -19.58 17.21
CA GLN A 55 12.81 -19.52 15.84
C GLN A 55 11.54 -18.65 15.75
N ARG A 56 10.65 -18.76 16.75
CA ARG A 56 9.46 -17.91 16.81
C ARG A 56 9.79 -16.44 17.09
N ILE A 57 10.76 -16.17 17.97
CA ILE A 57 11.25 -14.82 18.26
C ILE A 57 11.86 -14.18 17.01
N ASP A 58 12.64 -14.96 16.25
CA ASP A 58 13.30 -14.51 15.02
C ASP A 58 12.31 -14.34 13.86
N GLY A 59 11.01 -14.63 14.06
CA GLY A 59 9.96 -14.47 13.07
C GLY A 59 9.87 -15.63 12.06
N ALA A 60 10.60 -16.73 12.25
CA ALA A 60 10.53 -17.91 11.39
C ALA A 60 9.18 -18.66 11.51
N VAL A 61 8.42 -18.39 12.58
CA VAL A 61 7.05 -18.89 12.76
C VAL A 61 6.11 -17.70 12.90
N SER A 62 5.21 -17.52 11.94
CA SER A 62 4.21 -16.46 11.99
C SER A 62 3.14 -16.76 13.03
N ASN A 63 2.74 -15.73 13.79
CA ASN A 63 1.60 -15.77 14.71
C ASN A 63 0.36 -15.07 14.15
N HIS A 64 0.48 -14.49 12.96
CA HIS A 64 -0.59 -13.67 12.39
C HIS A 64 -1.57 -14.56 11.62
N LYS A 65 -2.86 -14.45 11.94
CA LYS A 65 -3.92 -15.33 11.38
C LYS A 65 -3.96 -15.38 9.86
N SER A 66 -3.52 -14.32 9.17
CA SER A 66 -3.44 -14.31 7.70
C SER A 66 -2.45 -15.32 7.12
N TRP A 67 -1.52 -15.83 7.94
CA TRP A 67 -0.54 -16.84 7.55
C TRP A 67 -0.99 -18.25 7.91
N ASP A 68 -2.22 -18.43 8.40
CA ASP A 68 -2.75 -19.76 8.70
C ASP A 68 -2.77 -20.64 7.43
N GLY A 69 -2.28 -21.86 7.56
CA GLY A 69 -2.09 -22.80 6.46
C GLY A 69 -0.94 -22.48 5.50
N PHE A 70 -0.19 -21.39 5.69
CA PHE A 70 1.05 -21.13 4.97
C PHE A 70 2.24 -21.75 5.69
N TYR A 71 3.14 -22.39 4.96
CA TYR A 71 4.37 -22.95 5.53
C TYR A 71 5.49 -23.02 4.50
N ILE A 72 6.73 -22.91 4.97
CA ILE A 72 7.92 -23.15 4.15
C ILE A 72 8.27 -24.63 4.30
N CYS A 73 8.31 -25.38 3.19
CA CYS A 73 8.72 -26.78 3.24
C CYS A 73 10.23 -26.92 3.40
N ARG A 74 10.70 -28.15 3.65
CA ARG A 74 12.12 -28.48 3.79
C ARG A 74 12.96 -28.02 2.58
N ASP A 75 12.38 -28.05 1.38
CA ASP A 75 13.07 -27.69 0.14
C ASP A 75 13.04 -26.18 -0.15
N GLY A 76 12.50 -25.36 0.77
CA GLY A 76 12.52 -23.90 0.67
C GLY A 76 11.37 -23.28 -0.14
N TYR A 77 10.35 -24.05 -0.51
CA TYR A 77 9.15 -23.52 -1.18
C TYR A 77 8.11 -23.04 -0.16
N LEU A 78 7.48 -21.90 -0.42
CA LEU A 78 6.31 -21.43 0.29
C LEU A 78 5.07 -22.17 -0.22
N TRP A 79 4.46 -22.97 0.65
CA TRP A 79 3.16 -23.58 0.41
C TRP A 79 2.03 -22.67 0.88
N THR A 80 0.97 -22.64 0.10
CA THR A 80 -0.24 -21.91 0.40
C THR A 80 -1.38 -22.86 0.78
N PRO A 81 -2.39 -22.38 1.54
CA PRO A 81 -3.55 -23.18 1.91
C PRO A 81 -4.31 -23.80 0.73
N HIS A 82 -4.17 -23.21 -0.46
CA HIS A 82 -4.80 -23.66 -1.70
C HIS A 82 -3.99 -24.73 -2.46
N GLY A 83 -2.93 -25.27 -1.86
CA GLY A 83 -2.11 -26.35 -2.43
C GLY A 83 -1.11 -25.90 -3.51
N LYS A 84 -0.95 -24.59 -3.73
CA LYS A 84 0.10 -24.05 -4.60
C LYS A 84 1.39 -23.85 -3.81
N ARG A 85 2.52 -24.08 -4.48
CA ARG A 85 3.87 -23.83 -3.96
C ARG A 85 4.59 -22.77 -4.78
N TYR A 86 5.37 -21.93 -4.12
CA TYR A 86 6.10 -20.83 -4.73
C TYR A 86 7.57 -20.87 -4.31
N ASP A 87 8.47 -20.70 -5.27
CA ASP A 87 9.90 -20.52 -5.01
C ASP A 87 10.25 -19.04 -4.76
N SER A 88 11.47 -18.80 -4.30
CA SER A 88 11.97 -17.45 -4.03
C SER A 88 11.99 -16.57 -5.28
N ASN A 89 12.32 -17.13 -6.45
CA ASN A 89 12.36 -16.38 -7.71
C ASN A 89 10.96 -15.90 -8.12
N PHE A 90 9.93 -16.71 -7.90
CA PHE A 90 8.55 -16.38 -8.17
C PHE A 90 8.08 -15.23 -7.27
N ILE A 91 8.41 -15.27 -5.98
CA ILE A 91 8.08 -14.20 -5.04
C ILE A 91 8.77 -12.89 -5.45
N ASN A 92 10.06 -12.93 -5.80
CA ASN A 92 10.79 -11.75 -6.29
C ASN A 92 10.18 -11.16 -7.57
N LYS A 93 9.71 -12.02 -8.48
CA LYS A 93 9.00 -11.59 -9.70
C LYS A 93 7.69 -10.88 -9.36
N ILE A 94 6.93 -11.34 -8.36
CA ILE A 94 5.71 -10.65 -7.92
C ILE A 94 6.03 -9.24 -7.42
N GLU A 95 7.08 -9.08 -6.60
CA GLU A 95 7.48 -7.76 -6.10
C GLU A 95 7.84 -6.81 -7.26
N PHE A 96 8.61 -7.29 -8.23
CA PHE A 96 8.94 -6.52 -9.42
C PHE A 96 7.69 -6.09 -10.21
N LEU A 97 6.76 -7.03 -10.43
CA LEU A 97 5.51 -6.74 -11.14
C LEU A 97 4.66 -5.70 -10.39
N GLN A 98 4.56 -5.79 -9.06
CA GLN A 98 3.84 -4.80 -8.26
C GLN A 98 4.45 -3.39 -8.39
N ARG A 99 5.78 -3.29 -8.40
CA ARG A 99 6.47 -2.00 -8.62
C ARG A 99 6.21 -1.45 -10.02
N SER A 100 6.24 -2.30 -11.03
CA SER A 100 5.94 -1.90 -12.42
C SER A 100 4.50 -1.43 -12.59
N VAL A 101 3.54 -2.10 -11.95
CA VAL A 101 2.13 -1.70 -11.98
C VAL A 101 1.95 -0.31 -11.36
N ARG A 102 2.51 -0.05 -10.17
CA ARG A 102 2.44 1.27 -9.53
C ARG A 102 3.04 2.39 -10.37
N TYR A 103 4.16 2.12 -11.05
CA TYR A 103 4.75 3.08 -11.97
C TYR A 103 3.79 3.40 -13.13
N ASN A 104 3.21 2.36 -13.74
CA ASN A 104 2.26 2.54 -14.84
C ASN A 104 0.99 3.28 -14.40
N GLU A 105 0.46 2.98 -13.20
CA GLU A 105 -0.67 3.73 -12.60
C GLU A 105 -0.32 5.22 -12.47
N SER A 106 0.84 5.55 -11.89
CA SER A 106 1.27 6.95 -11.77
C SER A 106 1.45 7.66 -13.11
N HIS A 107 1.87 6.92 -14.15
CA HIS A 107 2.04 7.47 -15.48
C HIS A 107 0.69 7.74 -16.15
N VAL A 108 -0.30 6.85 -15.96
CA VAL A 108 -1.67 7.06 -16.43
C VAL A 108 -2.29 8.28 -15.76
N ASP A 109 -2.13 8.43 -14.45
CA ASP A 109 -2.65 9.60 -13.71
C ASP A 109 -2.04 10.91 -14.24
N ALA A 110 -0.73 10.92 -14.51
CA ALA A 110 -0.05 12.09 -15.08
C ALA A 110 -0.56 12.41 -16.50
N LEU A 111 -0.78 11.40 -17.34
CA LEU A 111 -1.35 11.59 -18.68
C LEU A 111 -2.79 12.11 -18.60
N GLN A 112 -3.58 11.63 -17.63
CA GLN A 112 -4.94 12.08 -17.44
C GLN A 112 -5.00 13.56 -17.02
N ALA A 113 -4.12 14.00 -16.12
CA ALA A 113 -4.00 15.41 -15.75
C ALA A 113 -3.58 16.29 -16.94
N GLN A 114 -2.71 15.79 -17.83
CA GLN A 114 -2.34 16.51 -19.05
C GLN A 114 -3.53 16.64 -20.03
N ILE A 115 -4.35 15.58 -20.15
CA ILE A 115 -5.56 15.60 -20.96
C ILE A 115 -6.57 16.62 -20.41
N GLU A 116 -6.79 16.64 -19.09
CA GLU A 116 -7.67 17.62 -18.42
C GLU A 116 -7.21 19.05 -18.69
N HIS A 117 -5.92 19.33 -18.53
CA HIS A 117 -5.36 20.65 -18.85
C HIS A 117 -5.53 21.03 -20.34
N LEU A 118 -5.44 20.07 -21.26
CA LEU A 118 -5.71 20.34 -22.68
C LEU A 118 -7.18 20.69 -22.93
N TYR A 119 -8.12 20.05 -22.22
CA TYR A 119 -9.53 20.43 -22.29
C TYR A 119 -9.75 21.88 -21.82
N ASP A 120 -9.14 22.27 -20.70
CA ASP A 120 -9.22 23.65 -20.20
C ASP A 120 -8.70 24.67 -21.22
N LEU A 121 -7.59 24.36 -21.89
CA LEU A 121 -7.02 25.23 -22.94
C LEU A 121 -7.93 25.34 -24.17
N VAL A 122 -8.59 24.24 -24.56
CA VAL A 122 -9.55 24.26 -25.68
C VAL A 122 -10.77 25.11 -25.32
N GLU A 123 -11.29 24.98 -24.11
CA GLU A 123 -12.40 25.82 -23.61
C GLU A 123 -12.00 27.30 -23.57
N ALA A 124 -10.81 27.62 -23.06
CA ALA A 124 -10.28 28.98 -23.07
C ALA A 124 -10.15 29.53 -24.51
N SER A 125 -9.73 28.71 -25.47
CA SER A 125 -9.64 29.10 -26.89
C SER A 125 -11.02 29.42 -27.47
N GLU A 126 -12.06 28.66 -27.12
CA GLU A 126 -13.44 28.94 -27.55
C GLU A 126 -13.96 30.26 -26.98
N THR A 127 -13.71 30.54 -25.70
CA THR A 127 -14.08 31.83 -25.10
C THR A 127 -13.36 33.01 -25.77
N LEU A 128 -12.08 32.88 -26.08
CA LEU A 128 -11.31 33.90 -26.80
C LEU A 128 -11.87 34.15 -28.22
N LYS A 129 -12.32 33.11 -28.92
CA LYS A 129 -12.98 33.28 -30.23
C LYS A 129 -14.27 34.08 -30.12
N ILE A 130 -15.08 33.83 -29.08
CA ILE A 130 -16.31 34.59 -28.82
C ILE A 130 -15.98 36.07 -28.58
N ILE A 131 -15.03 36.35 -27.68
CA ILE A 131 -14.58 37.72 -27.39
C ILE A 131 -14.06 38.41 -28.66
N GLY A 132 -13.25 37.71 -29.46
CA GLY A 132 -12.73 38.23 -30.74
C GLY A 132 -13.86 38.62 -31.69
N ASN A 133 -14.88 37.78 -31.83
CA ASN A 133 -16.04 38.06 -32.66
C ASN A 133 -16.83 39.28 -32.16
N ASP A 134 -16.98 39.45 -30.85
CA ASP A 134 -17.68 40.59 -30.28
C ASP A 134 -16.90 41.90 -30.43
N LEU A 135 -15.57 41.87 -30.34
CA LEU A 135 -14.69 43.01 -30.64
C LEU A 135 -14.80 43.45 -32.09
N ILE A 136 -14.85 42.50 -33.04
CA ILE A 136 -15.06 42.80 -34.47
C ILE A 136 -16.40 43.52 -34.67
N LYS A 137 -17.49 43.00 -34.10
CA LYS A 137 -18.82 43.64 -34.18
C LYS A 137 -18.83 45.05 -33.60
N MET A 138 -18.17 45.27 -32.47
CA MET A 138 -18.05 46.61 -31.87
C MET A 138 -17.25 47.56 -32.75
N SER A 139 -16.15 47.10 -33.34
CA SER A 139 -15.36 47.87 -34.31
C SER A 139 -16.19 48.30 -35.52
N ASP A 140 -16.96 47.38 -36.10
CA ASP A 140 -17.82 47.67 -37.25
C ASP A 140 -18.90 48.73 -36.91
N GLN A 141 -19.49 48.64 -35.72
CA GLN A 141 -20.45 49.63 -35.22
C GLN A 141 -19.82 51.02 -35.02
N LEU A 142 -18.60 51.08 -34.46
CA LEU A 142 -17.86 52.32 -34.29
C LEU A 142 -17.47 52.95 -35.64
N ALA A 143 -16.98 52.14 -36.58
CA ALA A 143 -16.68 52.60 -37.94
C ALA A 143 -17.92 53.17 -38.64
N LEU A 144 -19.07 52.51 -38.51
CA LEU A 144 -20.36 53.03 -38.99
C LEU A 144 -20.75 54.35 -38.32
N LYS A 145 -20.58 54.45 -36.99
CA LYS A 145 -20.87 55.68 -36.24
C LYS A 145 -20.01 56.85 -36.71
N ASP A 146 -18.73 56.63 -36.95
CA ASP A 146 -17.80 57.65 -37.45
C ASP A 146 -18.15 58.10 -38.88
N ILE A 147 -18.59 57.18 -39.74
CA ILE A 147 -19.10 57.51 -41.07
C ILE A 147 -20.38 58.35 -40.95
N VAL A 148 -21.33 57.95 -40.11
CA VAL A 148 -22.59 58.68 -39.90
C VAL A 148 -22.33 60.09 -39.36
N LEU A 149 -21.39 60.27 -38.41
CA LEU A 149 -20.98 61.59 -37.92
C LEU A 149 -20.37 62.45 -39.04
N LYS A 150 -19.42 61.90 -39.81
CA LYS A 150 -18.77 62.62 -40.92
C LYS A 150 -19.73 63.10 -42.01
N TYR A 151 -20.79 62.35 -42.28
CA TYR A 151 -21.77 62.70 -43.32
C TYR A 151 -23.03 63.37 -42.77
N GLY A 152 -23.31 63.24 -41.47
CA GLY A 152 -24.40 63.94 -40.77
C GLY A 152 -24.13 65.43 -40.65
N ASP A 153 -22.88 65.81 -40.32
CA ASP A 153 -22.48 67.22 -40.20
C ASP A 153 -22.52 67.99 -41.54
N LYS A 154 -22.47 67.26 -42.68
CA LYS A 154 -22.56 67.86 -44.02
C LYS A 154 -23.99 68.23 -44.44
N LYS A 155 -25.03 67.86 -43.70
CA LYS A 155 -26.43 68.15 -44.04
C LYS A 155 -27.02 69.37 -43.30
N THR A 156 -26.27 70.01 -42.40
CA THR A 156 -26.75 71.14 -41.58
C THR A 156 -26.02 72.46 -41.84
N ALA A 157 -25.51 72.68 -43.06
CA ALA A 157 -24.98 73.98 -43.51
C ALA A 157 -25.73 74.46 -44.75
#